data_AF-A0A1T1E0V1-F1
#
_entry.id   AF-A0A1T1E0V1-F1
#
_cell.length_a   1.000
_cell.length_b   1.000
_cell.length_c   1.000
_cell.angle_alpha   90.00
_cell.angle_beta   90.00
_cell.angle_gamma   90.00
#
_symmetry.space_group_name_H-M   'P 1'
#
loop_
_entity.id
_entity.type
_entity.pdbx_description
1 polymer ?
#
loop_
_entity_poly.entity_id
_entity_poly.type
_entity_poly.pdbx_seq_one_letter_code
_entity_poly.pdbx_strand_id
1 'polypeptide(L)'
;MIKISGLNKAFTTKVLFDDLNLSINRGEKVGLVGRNGHGKSTLFQMILGNVEADSGTISTPKGYKIGHLQQHLHFTKPTVLEECSLGLPEGEEYETWKVEKILFGLGFSEQDMEKNPNDFSGGYQIRMNLAKLLVSSPDMLMLDEPNNYLDIVTIRWLEEFLREWEGEIILVTHDRGFMDEVVTHTIAIHRTKAIKVQGDTDKLYNQINQSEEIYEKTRLNEAKKRKQEEIFIAKFKAKASFASRAQSRVKKLEKQGEMKALEKIEDLELYFNSAPFNANQMLSAENLTFSYDGKEPFLIENFSISVGNRERICIIGKNGKGKSTLLKILAGELETSQGTIKKHPVLKEGYFGQTNKLNLNENSTVVEEIMSSDPSCNEWKARTIAGGLMFSEDQALKKIKVLSGGEKSRVLLGKILVTPCHLLYLDEPTNHLDMQSCDSLIEAIDEFEGSIIMVTHDELHLRAVATKLIVFDNDSIQIFDGSYDDFLNDVGWSNEHY
;
A
#
# COMPACT_ATOMS: atom_id res chain seq x y z
N MET A 1 -14.09 -18.27 17.25
CA MET A 1 -12.81 -17.61 17.58
C MET A 1 -11.70 -18.40 16.94
N ILE A 2 -10.90 -17.76 16.11
CA ILE A 2 -9.63 -18.30 15.63
C ILE A 2 -8.57 -17.99 16.70
N LYS A 3 -7.78 -18.99 17.08
CA LYS A 3 -6.72 -18.83 18.08
C LYS A 3 -5.41 -19.39 17.57
N ILE A 4 -4.40 -18.54 17.61
CA ILE A 4 -3.00 -18.81 17.28
C ILE A 4 -2.22 -18.78 18.58
N SER A 5 -1.45 -19.82 18.86
CA SER A 5 -0.71 -19.96 20.13
C SER A 5 0.70 -20.47 19.91
N GLY A 6 1.67 -19.69 20.38
CA GLY A 6 3.10 -19.98 20.31
C GLY A 6 3.61 -20.27 18.90
N LEU A 7 3.13 -19.52 17.90
CA LEU A 7 3.44 -19.77 16.50
C LEU A 7 4.86 -19.31 16.17
N ASN A 8 5.65 -20.21 15.59
CA ASN A 8 7.00 -19.93 15.12
C ASN A 8 7.12 -20.21 13.62
N LYS A 9 7.77 -19.31 12.88
CA LYS A 9 8.10 -19.51 11.47
C LYS A 9 9.39 -18.78 11.10
N ALA A 10 10.28 -19.47 10.42
CA ALA A 10 11.47 -18.89 9.79
C ALA A 10 11.67 -19.40 8.36
N PHE A 11 12.24 -18.55 7.50
CA PHE A 11 12.71 -18.94 6.17
C PHE A 11 14.21 -18.65 6.06
N THR A 12 15.00 -19.71 5.86
CA THR A 12 16.46 -19.67 5.71
C THR A 12 17.13 -18.91 6.86
N THR A 13 17.36 -17.60 6.73
CA THR A 13 18.00 -16.73 7.73
C THR A 13 17.05 -15.75 8.41
N LYS A 14 15.79 -15.63 7.94
CA LYS A 14 14.83 -14.64 8.45
C LYS A 14 13.77 -15.31 9.30
N VAL A 15 13.73 -14.94 10.58
CA VAL A 15 12.62 -15.29 11.48
C VAL A 15 11.45 -14.36 11.17
N LEU A 16 10.30 -14.93 10.84
CA LEU A 16 9.05 -14.18 10.65
C LEU A 16 8.27 -14.08 11.95
N PHE A 17 8.14 -15.21 12.66
CA PHE A 17 7.38 -15.31 13.91
C PHE A 17 8.19 -16.03 14.97
N ASP A 18 8.21 -15.44 16.17
CA ASP A 18 8.83 -16.00 17.38
C ASP A 18 7.83 -15.86 18.54
N ASP A 19 7.24 -16.99 18.94
CA ASP A 19 6.18 -17.08 19.96
C ASP A 19 4.99 -16.14 19.68
N LEU A 20 4.50 -16.14 18.42
CA LEU A 20 3.37 -15.30 18.04
C LEU A 20 2.07 -15.87 18.61
N ASN A 21 1.36 -15.02 19.36
CA ASN A 21 0.09 -15.34 19.99
C ASN A 21 -0.97 -14.34 19.52
N LEU A 22 -2.10 -14.85 19.01
CA LEU A 22 -3.17 -14.03 18.47
C LEU A 22 -4.53 -14.71 18.65
N SER A 23 -5.57 -13.90 18.84
CA SER A 23 -6.96 -14.38 18.84
C SER A 23 -7.87 -13.42 18.10
N ILE A 24 -8.76 -13.98 17.28
CA ILE A 24 -9.79 -13.25 16.54
C ILE A 24 -11.15 -13.76 17.01
N ASN A 25 -11.89 -12.88 17.68
CA ASN A 25 -13.19 -13.15 18.28
C ASN A 25 -14.31 -13.02 17.25
N ARG A 26 -15.50 -13.49 17.63
CA ARG A 26 -16.66 -13.45 16.75
C ARG A 26 -17.11 -12.01 16.49
N GLY A 27 -17.40 -11.70 15.22
CA GLY A 27 -17.78 -10.36 14.75
C GLY A 27 -16.62 -9.35 14.72
N GLU A 28 -15.38 -9.76 15.01
CA GLU A 28 -14.25 -8.84 14.88
C GLU A 28 -13.86 -8.66 13.41
N LYS A 29 -13.74 -7.39 13.03
CA LYS A 29 -13.14 -6.96 11.77
C LYS A 29 -11.75 -6.46 12.08
N VAL A 30 -10.76 -7.12 11.54
CA VAL A 30 -9.39 -7.00 12.00
C VAL A 30 -8.48 -6.58 10.86
N GLY A 31 -7.88 -5.40 10.97
CA GLY A 31 -6.83 -4.93 10.07
C GLY A 31 -5.49 -5.55 10.43
N LEU A 32 -4.83 -6.25 9.51
CA LEU A 32 -3.49 -6.78 9.69
C LEU A 32 -2.47 -5.88 8.99
N VAL A 33 -1.75 -5.09 9.79
CA VAL A 33 -0.68 -4.22 9.33
C VAL A 33 0.69 -4.77 9.70
N GLY A 34 1.70 -4.22 9.04
CA GLY A 34 3.10 -4.58 9.24
C GLY A 34 3.88 -4.25 7.99
N ARG A 35 5.19 -4.11 8.15
CA ARG A 35 6.05 -3.68 7.06
C ARG A 35 6.23 -4.79 6.03
N ASN A 36 6.72 -4.42 4.85
CA ASN A 36 6.97 -5.41 3.81
C ASN A 36 7.96 -6.50 4.26
N GLY A 37 7.65 -7.75 3.88
CA GLY A 37 8.43 -8.92 4.26
C GLY A 37 8.37 -9.33 5.75
N HIS A 38 7.48 -8.76 6.57
CA HIS A 38 7.29 -9.18 7.97
C HIS A 38 6.36 -10.41 8.13
N GLY A 39 5.91 -11.00 7.02
CA GLY A 39 5.16 -12.25 7.04
C GLY A 39 3.65 -12.13 7.03
N LYS A 40 3.04 -10.95 6.77
CA LYS A 40 1.58 -10.78 6.63
C LYS A 40 0.93 -11.86 5.76
N SER A 41 1.39 -11.97 4.51
CA SER A 41 0.90 -12.99 3.56
C SER A 41 1.23 -14.41 4.02
N THR A 42 2.38 -14.63 4.67
CA THR A 42 2.71 -15.94 5.26
C THR A 42 1.72 -16.33 6.37
N LEU A 43 1.35 -15.38 7.24
CA LEU A 43 0.36 -15.60 8.30
C LEU A 43 -1.01 -15.93 7.68
N PHE A 44 -1.40 -15.21 6.63
CA PHE A 44 -2.60 -15.51 5.84
C PHE A 44 -2.60 -16.95 5.33
N GLN A 45 -1.54 -17.36 4.64
CA GLN A 45 -1.44 -18.71 4.08
C GLN A 45 -1.39 -19.80 5.15
N MET A 46 -0.83 -19.53 6.33
CA MET A 46 -0.88 -20.46 7.46
C MET A 46 -2.27 -20.58 8.07
N ILE A 47 -3.04 -19.49 8.17
CA ILE A 47 -4.45 -19.53 8.63
C ILE A 47 -5.31 -20.35 7.65
N LEU A 48 -5.05 -20.23 6.34
CA LEU A 48 -5.70 -21.03 5.30
C LEU A 48 -5.25 -22.49 5.26
N GLY A 49 -4.18 -22.86 5.97
CA GLY A 49 -3.61 -24.21 5.96
C GLY A 49 -2.74 -24.54 4.74
N ASN A 50 -2.39 -23.55 3.92
CA ASN A 50 -1.53 -23.72 2.73
C ASN A 50 -0.04 -23.75 3.07
N VAL A 51 0.34 -23.21 4.23
CA VAL A 51 1.72 -23.19 4.74
C VAL A 51 1.73 -23.76 6.15
N GLU A 52 2.68 -24.65 6.44
CA GLU A 52 2.87 -25.19 7.79
C GLU A 52 3.76 -24.27 8.64
N ALA A 53 3.42 -24.17 9.92
CA ALA A 53 4.26 -23.52 10.92
C ALA A 53 5.39 -24.46 11.36
N ASP A 54 6.51 -23.89 11.81
CA ASP A 54 7.63 -24.70 12.29
C ASP A 54 7.33 -25.24 13.71
N SER A 55 6.58 -24.48 14.50
CA SER A 55 5.93 -24.94 15.75
C SER A 55 4.79 -24.00 16.16
N GLY A 56 4.03 -24.40 17.19
CA GLY A 56 2.82 -23.72 17.62
C GLY A 56 1.55 -24.33 17.03
N THR A 57 0.41 -23.70 17.28
CA THR A 57 -0.88 -24.19 16.79
C THR A 57 -1.76 -23.05 16.29
N ILE A 58 -2.48 -23.32 15.21
CA ILE A 58 -3.59 -22.50 14.72
C ILE A 58 -4.85 -23.35 14.86
N SER A 59 -5.84 -22.81 15.56
CA SER A 59 -7.12 -23.48 15.81
C SER A 59 -8.26 -22.65 15.23
N THR A 60 -9.06 -23.30 14.38
CA THR A 60 -10.27 -22.75 13.78
C THR A 60 -11.50 -23.50 14.31
N PRO A 61 -12.67 -22.84 14.43
CA PRO A 61 -13.89 -23.53 14.84
C PRO A 61 -14.27 -24.65 13.85
N LYS A 62 -14.94 -25.70 14.34
CA LYS A 62 -15.40 -26.81 13.47
C LYS A 62 -16.51 -26.33 12.54
N GLY A 63 -16.42 -26.68 11.26
CA GLY A 63 -17.40 -26.30 10.23
C GLY A 63 -17.31 -24.85 9.78
N TYR A 64 -16.28 -24.12 10.24
CA TYR A 64 -16.07 -22.70 9.96
C TYR A 64 -15.57 -22.49 8.53
N LYS A 65 -16.31 -21.71 7.75
CA LYS A 65 -16.01 -21.39 6.36
C LYS A 65 -15.18 -20.11 6.31
N ILE A 66 -13.95 -20.23 5.82
CA ILE A 66 -13.08 -19.09 5.54
C ILE A 66 -13.11 -18.84 4.04
N GLY A 67 -13.61 -17.68 3.64
CA GLY A 67 -13.53 -17.22 2.26
C GLY A 67 -12.29 -16.37 2.04
N HIS A 68 -11.57 -16.61 0.94
CA HIS A 68 -10.35 -15.90 0.60
C HIS A 68 -10.33 -15.57 -0.91
N LEU A 69 -9.87 -14.37 -1.24
CA LEU A 69 -9.79 -13.91 -2.63
C LEU A 69 -8.68 -14.65 -3.38
N GLN A 70 -9.05 -15.53 -4.30
CA GLN A 70 -8.08 -16.27 -5.11
C GLN A 70 -7.40 -15.37 -6.15
N GLN A 71 -6.07 -15.49 -6.29
CA GLN A 71 -5.31 -14.72 -7.28
C GLN A 71 -5.36 -15.31 -8.70
N HIS A 72 -5.59 -16.63 -8.82
CA HIS A 72 -5.73 -17.31 -10.11
C HIS A 72 -7.21 -17.50 -10.44
N LEU A 73 -7.63 -16.88 -11.53
CA LEU A 73 -9.02 -16.86 -11.96
C LEU A 73 -9.26 -17.89 -13.04
N HIS A 74 -10.24 -18.75 -12.83
CA HIS A 74 -10.74 -19.69 -13.81
C HIS A 74 -12.24 -19.54 -13.93
N PHE A 75 -12.69 -18.95 -15.03
CA PHE A 75 -14.10 -18.78 -15.33
C PHE A 75 -14.61 -19.97 -16.16
N THR A 76 -15.77 -20.48 -15.78
CA THR A 76 -16.37 -21.69 -16.35
C THR A 76 -17.73 -21.45 -17.00
N LYS A 77 -18.36 -20.31 -16.71
CA LYS A 77 -19.68 -19.93 -17.20
C LYS A 77 -19.61 -18.93 -18.36
N PRO A 78 -20.64 -18.92 -19.23
CA PRO A 78 -20.70 -18.04 -20.38
C PRO A 78 -20.94 -16.57 -20.04
N THR A 79 -21.60 -16.26 -18.91
CA THR A 79 -21.93 -14.89 -18.51
C THR A 79 -21.36 -14.55 -17.13
N VAL A 80 -21.12 -13.26 -16.88
CA VAL A 80 -20.67 -12.75 -15.58
C VAL A 80 -21.66 -13.11 -14.48
N LEU A 81 -22.97 -12.95 -14.72
CA LEU A 81 -23.99 -13.27 -13.72
C LEU A 81 -23.98 -14.74 -13.34
N GLU A 82 -23.94 -15.64 -14.32
CA GLU A 82 -23.89 -17.08 -14.07
C GLU A 82 -22.60 -17.48 -13.35
N GLU A 83 -21.47 -16.89 -13.75
CA GLU A 83 -20.17 -17.15 -13.13
C GLU A 83 -20.14 -16.70 -11.67
N CYS A 84 -20.70 -15.53 -11.37
CA CYS A 84 -20.76 -14.99 -10.03
C CYS A 84 -21.78 -15.73 -9.15
N SER A 85 -22.86 -16.23 -9.76
CA SER A 85 -23.86 -17.07 -9.09
C SER A 85 -23.31 -18.41 -8.61
N LEU A 86 -22.16 -18.88 -9.13
CA LEU A 86 -21.45 -20.04 -8.56
C LEU A 86 -20.97 -19.82 -7.12
N GLY A 87 -20.89 -18.56 -6.68
CA GLY A 87 -20.58 -18.22 -5.29
C GLY A 87 -21.77 -18.42 -4.34
N LEU A 88 -23.01 -18.53 -4.84
CA LEU A 88 -24.19 -18.63 -3.98
C LEU A 88 -24.15 -19.88 -3.09
N PRO A 89 -24.55 -19.76 -1.81
CA PRO A 89 -24.71 -20.92 -0.94
C PRO A 89 -25.70 -21.95 -1.51
N GLU A 90 -25.50 -23.22 -1.12
CA GLU A 90 -26.44 -24.29 -1.46
C GLU A 90 -27.85 -23.96 -0.94
N GLY A 91 -28.86 -24.06 -1.82
CA GLY A 91 -30.24 -23.68 -1.55
C GLY A 91 -30.60 -22.23 -1.92
N GLU A 92 -29.63 -21.40 -2.31
CA GLU A 92 -29.84 -20.02 -2.77
C GLU A 92 -29.60 -19.86 -4.28
N GLU A 93 -29.59 -20.95 -5.06
CA GLU A 93 -29.12 -20.93 -6.47
C GLU A 93 -29.94 -20.02 -7.39
N TYR A 94 -31.16 -19.66 -6.99
CA TYR A 94 -32.07 -18.79 -7.73
C TYR A 94 -32.08 -17.34 -7.22
N GLU A 95 -31.29 -17.01 -6.20
CA GLU A 95 -31.21 -15.67 -5.64
C GLU A 95 -30.21 -14.77 -6.41
N THR A 96 -30.33 -14.75 -7.74
CA THR A 96 -29.43 -13.97 -8.63
C THR A 96 -29.45 -12.48 -8.31
N TRP A 97 -30.54 -11.96 -7.76
CA TRP A 97 -30.66 -10.57 -7.30
C TRP A 97 -29.59 -10.17 -6.26
N LYS A 98 -29.14 -11.11 -5.41
CA LYS A 98 -28.03 -10.86 -4.46
C LYS A 98 -26.72 -10.63 -5.21
N VAL A 99 -26.50 -11.41 -6.26
CA VAL A 99 -25.33 -11.35 -7.13
C VAL A 99 -25.35 -10.04 -7.91
N GLU A 100 -26.49 -9.69 -8.51
CA GLU A 100 -26.69 -8.44 -9.23
C GLU A 100 -26.38 -7.24 -8.33
N LYS A 101 -26.92 -7.20 -7.11
CA LYS A 101 -26.67 -6.11 -6.15
C LYS A 101 -25.18 -5.92 -5.87
N ILE A 102 -24.44 -7.00 -5.63
CA ILE A 102 -22.99 -6.95 -5.38
C ILE A 102 -22.23 -6.55 -6.63
N LEU A 103 -22.60 -7.06 -7.80
CA LEU A 103 -21.98 -6.70 -9.08
C LEU A 103 -22.20 -5.21 -9.41
N PHE A 104 -23.41 -4.67 -9.21
CA PHE A 104 -23.68 -3.24 -9.36
C PHE A 104 -22.78 -2.39 -8.46
N GLY A 105 -22.67 -2.77 -7.18
CA GLY A 105 -21.79 -2.11 -6.22
C GLY A 105 -20.30 -2.16 -6.61
N LEU A 106 -19.87 -3.24 -7.25
CA LEU A 106 -18.52 -3.41 -7.79
C LEU A 106 -18.30 -2.72 -9.16
N GLY A 107 -19.30 -1.99 -9.65
CA GLY A 107 -19.23 -1.16 -10.84
C GLY A 107 -19.59 -1.86 -12.15
N PHE A 108 -20.28 -3.00 -12.11
CA PHE A 108 -20.82 -3.65 -13.31
C PHE A 108 -22.17 -3.06 -13.68
N SER A 109 -22.39 -2.80 -14.97
CA SER A 109 -23.72 -2.46 -15.49
C SER A 109 -24.56 -3.71 -15.76
N GLU A 110 -25.87 -3.54 -15.92
CA GLU A 110 -26.79 -4.63 -16.31
C GLU A 110 -26.34 -5.32 -17.62
N GLN A 111 -25.82 -4.54 -18.58
CA GLN A 111 -25.31 -5.08 -19.84
C GLN A 111 -24.01 -5.88 -19.67
N ASP A 112 -23.21 -5.56 -18.66
CA ASP A 112 -21.97 -6.28 -18.38
C ASP A 112 -22.23 -7.67 -17.80
N MET A 113 -23.37 -7.85 -17.13
CA MET A 113 -23.76 -9.11 -16.49
C MET A 113 -23.97 -10.25 -17.51
N GLU A 114 -24.35 -9.91 -18.74
CA GLU A 114 -24.59 -10.84 -19.85
C GLU A 114 -23.33 -11.15 -20.70
N LYS A 115 -22.22 -10.44 -20.47
CA LYS A 115 -20.98 -10.60 -21.24
C LYS A 115 -20.16 -11.78 -20.75
N ASN A 116 -19.22 -12.26 -21.57
CA ASN A 116 -18.29 -13.30 -21.17
C ASN A 116 -17.29 -12.77 -20.14
N PRO A 117 -17.06 -13.46 -19.00
CA PRO A 117 -16.06 -13.04 -18.01
C PRO A 117 -14.65 -12.82 -18.57
N ASN A 118 -14.27 -13.58 -19.61
CA ASN A 118 -12.93 -13.48 -20.22
C ASN A 118 -12.76 -12.24 -21.11
N ASP A 119 -13.84 -11.56 -21.50
CA ASP A 119 -13.78 -10.34 -22.32
C ASP A 119 -13.42 -9.10 -21.48
N PHE A 120 -13.47 -9.21 -20.14
CA PHE A 120 -13.15 -8.12 -19.24
C PHE A 120 -11.65 -8.00 -18.96
N SER A 121 -11.23 -6.78 -18.61
CA SER A 121 -9.87 -6.53 -18.13
C SER A 121 -9.58 -7.31 -16.84
N GLY A 122 -8.29 -7.58 -16.57
CA GLY A 122 -7.88 -8.32 -15.36
C GLY A 122 -8.40 -7.69 -14.05
N GLY A 123 -8.51 -6.37 -13.97
CA GLY A 123 -9.11 -5.69 -12.81
C GLY A 123 -10.58 -6.06 -12.60
N TYR A 124 -11.39 -6.02 -13.67
CA TYR A 124 -12.79 -6.45 -13.61
C TYR A 124 -12.92 -7.95 -13.32
N GLN A 125 -12.00 -8.78 -13.83
CA GLN A 125 -11.95 -10.20 -13.48
C GLN A 125 -11.72 -10.42 -11.98
N ILE A 126 -10.83 -9.64 -11.35
CA ILE A 126 -10.62 -9.68 -9.90
C ILE A 126 -11.88 -9.21 -9.15
N ARG A 127 -12.58 -8.17 -9.65
CA ARG A 127 -13.86 -7.72 -9.08
C ARG A 127 -14.93 -8.82 -9.14
N MET A 128 -15.02 -9.59 -10.23
CA MET A 128 -15.93 -10.75 -10.31
C MET A 128 -15.59 -11.80 -9.25
N ASN A 129 -14.31 -12.04 -9.01
CA ASN A 129 -13.90 -12.98 -7.96
C ASN A 129 -14.22 -12.48 -6.55
N LEU A 130 -14.08 -11.17 -6.33
CA LEU A 130 -14.54 -10.53 -5.11
C LEU A 130 -16.06 -10.69 -4.98
N ALA A 131 -16.84 -10.47 -6.04
CA ALA A 131 -18.28 -10.68 -6.04
C ALA A 131 -18.65 -12.12 -5.62
N LYS A 132 -18.02 -13.14 -6.24
CA LYS A 132 -18.19 -14.56 -5.89
C LYS A 132 -17.93 -14.82 -4.40
N LEU A 133 -16.84 -14.25 -3.88
CA LEU A 133 -16.46 -14.39 -2.48
C LEU A 133 -17.51 -13.74 -1.55
N LEU A 134 -17.92 -12.51 -1.82
CA LEU A 134 -18.88 -11.77 -0.99
C LEU A 134 -20.25 -12.46 -0.99
N VAL A 135 -20.71 -12.93 -2.16
CA VAL A 135 -21.98 -13.68 -2.30
C VAL A 135 -21.94 -14.98 -1.50
N SER A 136 -20.79 -15.66 -1.43
CA SER A 136 -20.66 -16.94 -0.73
C SER A 136 -20.88 -16.90 0.78
N SER A 137 -20.99 -15.70 1.36
CA SER A 137 -21.38 -15.48 2.75
C SER A 137 -20.61 -16.38 3.74
N PRO A 138 -19.26 -16.42 3.68
CA PRO A 138 -18.47 -17.23 4.60
C PRO A 138 -18.56 -16.69 6.03
N ASP A 139 -18.22 -17.52 7.03
CA ASP A 139 -18.16 -17.07 8.42
C ASP A 139 -17.07 -16.00 8.59
N MET A 140 -15.94 -16.15 7.89
CA MET A 140 -14.84 -15.18 7.87
C MET A 140 -14.44 -14.81 6.45
N LEU A 141 -14.26 -13.51 6.21
CA LEU A 141 -13.59 -12.99 5.02
C LEU A 141 -12.12 -12.75 5.31
N MET A 142 -11.25 -13.25 4.44
CA MET A 142 -9.83 -12.91 4.39
C MET A 142 -9.53 -12.17 3.09
N LEU A 143 -9.26 -10.88 3.21
CA LEU A 143 -9.06 -9.96 2.09
C LEU A 143 -7.62 -9.46 2.11
N ASP A 144 -6.88 -9.72 1.04
CA ASP A 144 -5.50 -9.26 0.84
C ASP A 144 -5.48 -8.25 -0.31
N GLU A 145 -5.30 -6.98 0.03
CA GLU A 145 -5.34 -5.80 -0.86
C GLU A 145 -6.59 -5.76 -1.77
N PRO A 146 -7.83 -5.82 -1.22
CA PRO A 146 -9.04 -5.88 -2.03
C PRO A 146 -9.30 -4.61 -2.85
N ASN A 147 -8.72 -3.47 -2.46
CA ASN A 147 -8.92 -2.16 -3.05
C ASN A 147 -8.01 -1.85 -4.25
N ASN A 148 -6.93 -2.61 -4.48
CA ASN A 148 -5.92 -2.33 -5.54
C ASN A 148 -6.47 -2.26 -6.99
N TYR A 149 -7.68 -2.75 -7.24
CA TYR A 149 -8.30 -2.75 -8.57
C TYR A 149 -9.65 -2.02 -8.59
N LEU A 150 -9.97 -1.35 -7.50
CA LEU A 150 -11.19 -0.62 -7.29
C LEU A 150 -10.93 0.86 -7.54
N ASP A 151 -11.90 1.52 -8.15
CA ASP A 151 -11.91 2.98 -8.19
C ASP A 151 -12.52 3.51 -6.91
N ILE A 152 -12.31 4.80 -6.65
CA ILE A 152 -12.72 5.50 -5.43
C ILE A 152 -14.21 5.31 -5.08
N VAL A 153 -15.11 5.32 -6.07
CA VAL A 153 -16.55 5.08 -5.85
C VAL A 153 -16.79 3.64 -5.42
N THR A 154 -16.12 2.69 -6.07
CA THR A 154 -16.24 1.27 -5.73
C THR A 154 -15.62 0.94 -4.36
N ILE A 155 -14.55 1.65 -3.97
CA ILE A 155 -13.91 1.53 -2.65
C ILE A 155 -14.91 1.93 -1.56
N ARG A 156 -15.54 3.10 -1.69
CA ARG A 156 -16.57 3.58 -0.74
C ARG A 156 -17.72 2.57 -0.56
N TRP A 157 -18.23 2.04 -1.66
CA TRP A 157 -19.26 1.00 -1.60
C TRP A 157 -18.77 -0.24 -0.84
N LEU A 158 -17.54 -0.67 -1.10
CA LEU A 158 -16.96 -1.83 -0.41
C LEU A 158 -16.76 -1.56 1.08
N GLU A 159 -16.38 -0.33 1.48
CA GLU A 159 -16.27 0.06 2.89
C GLU A 159 -17.61 -0.12 3.61
N GLU A 160 -18.68 0.43 3.04
CA GLU A 160 -20.04 0.29 3.57
C GLU A 160 -20.47 -1.18 3.67
N PHE A 161 -20.26 -1.94 2.59
CA PHE A 161 -20.58 -3.37 2.56
C PHE A 161 -19.83 -4.15 3.64
N LEU A 162 -18.52 -3.94 3.78
CA LEU A 162 -17.71 -4.63 4.78
C LEU A 162 -18.02 -4.15 6.20
N ARG A 163 -18.46 -2.90 6.39
CA ARG A 163 -18.94 -2.38 7.67
C ARG A 163 -20.26 -3.00 8.11
N GLU A 164 -21.13 -3.35 7.17
CA GLU A 164 -22.38 -4.06 7.45
C GLU A 164 -22.21 -5.59 7.59
N TRP A 165 -21.08 -6.14 7.13
CA TRP A 165 -20.80 -7.57 7.25
C TRP A 165 -20.92 -8.09 8.69
N GLU A 166 -21.74 -9.12 8.91
CA GLU A 166 -21.96 -9.69 10.27
C GLU A 166 -20.85 -10.66 10.72
N GLY A 167 -20.13 -11.26 9.76
CA GLY A 167 -19.05 -12.21 10.02
C GLY A 167 -17.74 -11.56 10.46
N GLU A 168 -16.73 -12.39 10.67
CA GLU A 168 -15.37 -11.92 10.94
C GLU A 168 -14.66 -11.46 9.66
N ILE A 169 -13.75 -10.49 9.79
CA ILE A 169 -12.91 -10.02 8.67
C ILE A 169 -11.46 -10.01 9.12
N ILE A 170 -10.57 -10.52 8.27
CA ILE A 170 -9.14 -10.19 8.30
C ILE A 170 -8.84 -9.41 7.02
N LEU A 171 -8.49 -8.15 7.18
CA LEU A 171 -8.19 -7.23 6.09
C LEU A 171 -6.70 -6.90 6.11
N VAL A 172 -6.01 -7.15 5.00
CA VAL A 172 -4.69 -6.58 4.72
C VAL A 172 -4.90 -5.55 3.63
N THR A 173 -4.52 -4.32 3.90
CA THR A 173 -4.43 -3.28 2.89
C THR A 173 -3.30 -2.31 3.26
N HIS A 174 -2.80 -1.60 2.27
CA HIS A 174 -1.91 -0.46 2.46
C HIS A 174 -2.63 0.89 2.52
N ASP A 175 -3.93 0.91 2.23
CA ASP A 175 -4.79 2.07 2.35
C ASP A 175 -5.27 2.22 3.80
N ARG A 176 -4.76 3.24 4.49
CA ARG A 176 -5.10 3.50 5.89
C ARG A 176 -6.57 3.91 6.04
N GLY A 177 -7.07 4.74 5.12
CA GLY A 177 -8.45 5.24 5.15
C GLY A 177 -9.44 4.09 5.06
N PHE A 178 -9.27 3.26 4.02
CA PHE A 178 -10.09 2.06 3.82
C PHE A 178 -10.02 1.11 5.03
N MET A 179 -8.84 0.90 5.59
CA MET A 179 -8.68 0.03 6.75
C MET A 179 -9.46 0.57 7.96
N ASP A 180 -9.24 1.82 8.33
CA ASP A 180 -9.78 2.41 9.54
C ASP A 180 -11.30 2.61 9.47
N GLU A 181 -11.86 2.79 8.27
CA GLU A 181 -13.31 2.86 8.04
C GLU A 181 -14.03 1.50 8.20
N VAL A 182 -13.31 0.38 8.05
CA VAL A 182 -13.88 -0.98 8.06
C VAL A 182 -13.61 -1.72 9.37
N VAL A 183 -12.42 -1.55 9.96
CA VAL A 183 -11.94 -2.42 11.04
C VAL A 183 -12.40 -1.98 12.43
N THR A 184 -12.59 -2.97 13.30
CA THR A 184 -12.87 -2.77 14.73
C THR A 184 -11.61 -2.87 15.60
N HIS A 185 -10.62 -3.59 15.08
CA HIS A 185 -9.37 -3.88 15.74
C HIS A 185 -8.25 -3.86 14.70
N THR A 186 -7.06 -3.48 15.12
CA THR A 186 -5.86 -3.51 14.29
C THR A 186 -4.81 -4.41 14.94
N ILE A 187 -4.09 -5.15 14.11
CA ILE A 187 -2.99 -6.04 14.49
C ILE A 187 -1.76 -5.62 13.74
N ALA A 188 -0.68 -5.31 14.45
CA ALA A 188 0.65 -5.23 13.86
C ALA A 188 1.41 -6.54 14.04
N ILE A 189 2.04 -7.01 12.96
CA ILE A 189 3.21 -7.89 13.10
C ILE A 189 4.43 -6.98 13.32
N HIS A 190 4.89 -6.92 14.57
CA HIS A 190 5.98 -6.06 14.99
C HIS A 190 7.01 -6.86 15.78
N ARG A 191 8.29 -6.78 15.37
CA ARG A 191 9.41 -7.51 15.99
C ARG A 191 9.07 -8.98 16.27
N THR A 192 8.67 -9.68 15.20
CA THR A 192 8.29 -11.12 15.15
C THR A 192 7.11 -11.54 16.02
N LYS A 193 6.38 -10.58 16.61
CA LYS A 193 5.21 -10.81 17.46
C LYS A 193 3.98 -10.11 16.91
N ALA A 194 2.80 -10.53 17.37
CA ALA A 194 1.54 -9.86 17.09
C ALA A 194 1.19 -8.90 18.24
N ILE A 195 0.84 -7.67 17.89
CA ILE A 195 0.28 -6.68 18.82
C ILE A 195 -1.12 -6.35 18.32
N LYS A 196 -2.15 -6.72 19.10
CA LYS A 196 -3.55 -6.44 18.78
C LYS A 196 -4.06 -5.30 19.65
N VAL A 197 -4.75 -4.35 19.02
CA VAL A 197 -5.35 -3.18 19.66
C VAL A 197 -6.80 -3.04 19.17
N GLN A 198 -7.69 -2.62 20.05
CA GLN A 198 -9.06 -2.23 19.66
C GLN A 198 -9.04 -0.78 19.21
N GLY A 199 -9.49 -0.51 17.99
CA GLY A 199 -9.41 0.79 17.33
C GLY A 199 -8.64 0.75 16.02
N ASP A 200 -8.40 1.93 15.48
CA ASP A 200 -7.74 2.24 14.22
C ASP A 200 -6.22 1.98 14.23
N THR A 201 -5.59 2.22 13.07
CA THR A 201 -4.15 2.12 12.87
C THR A 201 -3.37 3.12 13.71
N ASP A 202 -3.85 4.36 13.83
CA ASP A 202 -3.19 5.42 14.60
C ASP A 202 -3.02 5.03 16.07
N LYS A 203 -4.07 4.49 16.70
CA LYS A 203 -4.02 4.01 18.08
C LYS A 203 -3.02 2.85 18.25
N LEU A 204 -2.95 1.96 17.28
CA LEU A 204 -1.99 0.85 17.27
C LEU A 204 -0.55 1.35 17.18
N TYR A 205 -0.23 2.23 16.23
CA TYR A 205 1.13 2.77 16.09
C TYR A 205 1.54 3.63 17.27
N ASN A 206 0.62 4.42 17.84
CA ASN A 206 0.87 5.15 19.08
C ASN A 206 1.22 4.21 20.23
N GLN A 207 0.50 3.08 20.38
CA GLN A 207 0.79 2.10 21.41
C GLN A 207 2.15 1.40 21.18
N ILE A 208 2.49 1.11 19.92
CA ILE A 208 3.80 0.55 19.55
C ILE A 208 4.91 1.53 19.94
N ASN A 209 4.81 2.79 19.49
CA ASN A 209 5.82 3.82 19.76
C ASN A 209 6.02 4.04 21.26
N GLN A 210 4.92 4.15 22.03
CA GLN A 210 4.98 4.25 23.48
C GLN A 210 5.66 3.04 24.13
N SER A 211 5.35 1.82 23.66
CA SER A 211 5.97 0.60 24.19
C SER A 211 7.47 0.53 23.92
N GLU A 212 7.92 0.97 22.73
CA GLU A 212 9.34 1.02 22.38
C GLU A 212 10.09 2.08 23.19
N GLU A 213 9.51 3.27 23.36
CA GLU A 213 10.09 4.30 24.20
C GLU A 213 10.27 3.84 25.66
N ILE A 214 9.25 3.18 26.21
CA ILE A 214 9.30 2.65 27.57
C ILE A 214 10.38 1.58 27.68
N TYR A 215 10.51 0.71 26.68
CA TYR A 215 11.55 -0.31 26.63
C TYR A 215 12.96 0.31 26.61
N GLU A 216 13.21 1.28 25.72
CA GLU A 216 14.51 1.94 25.62
C GLU A 216 14.86 2.73 26.89
N LYS A 217 13.90 3.46 27.47
CA LYS A 217 14.08 4.14 28.78
C LYS A 217 14.43 3.15 29.88
N THR A 218 13.76 1.99 29.92
CA THR A 218 14.03 0.92 30.89
C THR A 218 15.42 0.32 30.69
N ARG A 219 15.79 -0.01 29.45
CA ARG A 219 17.10 -0.55 29.08
C ARG A 219 18.23 0.40 29.50
N LEU A 220 18.12 1.70 29.22
CA LEU A 220 19.12 2.69 29.60
C LEU A 220 19.26 2.81 31.13
N ASN A 221 18.14 2.74 31.87
CA ASN A 221 18.16 2.77 33.32
C ASN A 221 18.78 1.50 33.92
N GLU A 222 18.49 0.32 33.36
CA GLU A 222 19.10 -0.94 33.78
C GLU A 222 20.59 -0.99 33.45
N ALA A 223 21.00 -0.54 32.26
CA ALA A 223 22.41 -0.45 31.88
C ALA A 223 23.20 0.47 32.83
N LYS A 224 22.62 1.62 33.21
CA LYS A 224 23.22 2.52 34.22
C LYS A 224 23.36 1.84 35.59
N LYS A 225 22.31 1.15 36.06
CA LYS A 225 22.34 0.42 37.35
C LYS A 225 23.36 -0.71 37.33
N ARG A 226 23.42 -1.48 36.24
CA ARG A 226 24.36 -2.57 36.03
C ARG A 226 25.80 -2.07 36.06
N LYS A 227 26.11 -0.98 35.35
CA LYS A 227 27.44 -0.35 35.38
C LYS A 227 27.85 0.07 36.80
N GLN A 228 26.93 0.60 37.60
CA GLN A 228 27.21 0.93 39.01
C GLN A 228 27.49 -0.32 39.85
N GLU A 229 26.72 -1.39 39.67
CA GLU A 229 26.95 -2.67 40.35
C GLU A 229 28.29 -3.31 39.93
N GLU A 230 28.66 -3.23 38.65
CA GLU A 230 29.95 -3.71 38.13
C GLU A 230 31.12 -2.94 38.72
N ILE A 231 31.04 -1.61 38.81
CA ILE A 231 32.06 -0.77 39.48
C ILE A 231 32.18 -1.16 40.96
N PHE A 232 31.05 -1.40 41.64
CA PHE A 232 31.05 -1.86 43.02
C PHE A 232 31.72 -3.23 43.17
N ILE A 233 31.37 -4.19 42.31
CA ILE A 233 31.99 -5.51 42.31
C ILE A 233 33.49 -5.37 42.06
N ALA A 234 33.93 -4.63 41.04
CA ALA A 234 35.35 -4.41 40.74
C ALA A 234 36.12 -3.82 41.93
N LYS A 235 35.53 -2.84 42.63
CA LYS A 235 36.16 -2.17 43.78
C LYS A 235 36.22 -3.02 45.04
N PHE A 236 35.25 -3.91 45.27
CA PHE A 236 35.09 -4.63 46.55
C PHE A 236 35.33 -6.15 46.47
N LYS A 237 35.57 -6.71 45.27
CA LYS A 237 35.84 -8.14 45.06
C LYS A 237 37.10 -8.65 45.80
N ALA A 238 38.10 -7.80 46.02
CA ALA A 238 39.35 -8.16 46.70
C ALA A 238 39.33 -7.94 48.23
N LYS A 239 38.26 -7.36 48.81
CA LYS A 239 38.16 -7.11 50.26
C LYS A 239 37.36 -8.23 50.95
N ALA A 240 38.00 -8.97 51.84
CA ALA A 240 37.41 -10.12 52.55
C ALA A 240 36.06 -9.81 53.24
N SER A 241 35.91 -8.61 53.80
CA SER A 241 34.67 -8.17 54.47
C SER A 241 33.47 -7.93 53.54
N PHE A 242 33.69 -7.79 52.23
CA PHE A 242 32.64 -7.52 51.23
C PHE A 242 32.47 -8.67 50.22
N ALA A 243 33.21 -9.77 50.38
CA ALA A 243 33.23 -10.89 49.43
C ALA A 243 31.85 -11.53 49.20
N SER A 244 31.08 -11.81 50.26
CA SER A 244 29.75 -12.42 50.12
C SER A 244 28.74 -11.48 49.43
N ARG A 245 28.81 -10.17 49.70
CA ARG A 245 27.97 -9.14 49.07
C ARG A 245 28.32 -8.95 47.60
N ALA A 246 29.61 -8.99 47.24
CA ALA A 246 30.05 -8.94 45.85
C ALA A 246 29.58 -10.20 45.09
N GLN A 247 29.73 -11.39 45.67
CA GLN A 247 29.32 -12.66 45.05
C GLN A 247 27.79 -12.78 44.87
N SER A 248 27.00 -12.27 45.83
CA SER A 248 25.54 -12.21 45.69
C SER A 248 25.09 -11.28 44.56
N ARG A 249 25.77 -10.15 44.35
CA ARG A 249 25.47 -9.22 43.25
C ARG A 249 25.88 -9.77 41.89
N VAL A 250 26.99 -10.50 41.81
CA VAL A 250 27.39 -11.23 40.58
C VAL A 250 26.29 -12.19 40.14
N LYS A 251 25.81 -13.05 41.04
CA LYS A 251 24.71 -14.00 40.73
C LYS A 251 23.41 -13.28 40.33
N LYS A 252 23.14 -12.12 40.93
CA LYS A 252 21.96 -11.31 40.59
C LYS A 252 22.07 -10.73 39.18
N LEU A 253 23.23 -10.18 38.81
CA LEU A 253 23.50 -9.66 37.46
C LEU A 253 23.46 -10.76 36.40
N GLU A 254 24.01 -11.95 36.70
CA GLU A 254 23.95 -13.11 35.79
C GLU A 254 22.51 -13.57 35.55
N LYS A 255 21.67 -13.59 36.59
CA LYS A 255 20.26 -14.02 36.49
C LYS A 255 19.38 -12.98 35.79
N GLN A 256 19.65 -11.69 35.97
CA GLN A 256 18.85 -10.63 35.33
C GLN A 256 19.10 -10.53 33.81
N GLY A 257 20.24 -11.01 33.32
CA GLY A 257 20.58 -10.90 31.90
C GLY A 257 20.79 -9.46 31.45
N GLU A 258 21.05 -9.25 30.16
CA GLU A 258 21.18 -7.93 29.55
C GLU A 258 20.01 -7.67 28.60
N MET A 259 19.33 -6.54 28.78
CA MET A 259 18.35 -6.07 27.82
C MET A 259 19.08 -5.58 26.55
N LYS A 260 18.81 -6.24 25.42
CA LYS A 260 19.39 -5.85 24.13
C LYS A 260 18.77 -4.55 23.64
N ALA A 261 19.57 -3.71 22.98
CA ALA A 261 19.05 -2.55 22.25
C ALA A 261 18.06 -3.03 21.18
N LEU A 262 17.00 -2.27 20.96
CA LEU A 262 16.11 -2.54 19.85
C LEU A 262 16.87 -2.30 18.54
N GLU A 263 16.77 -3.26 17.61
CA GLU A 263 17.25 -3.06 16.25
C GLU A 263 16.48 -1.90 15.61
N LYS A 264 17.21 -1.01 14.91
CA LYS A 264 16.60 0.08 14.16
C LYS A 264 15.79 -0.54 13.02
N ILE A 265 14.52 -0.24 13.00
CA ILE A 265 13.62 -0.60 11.90
C ILE A 265 13.83 0.50 10.85
N GLU A 266 14.63 0.22 9.81
CA GLU A 266 14.94 1.19 8.72
C GLU A 266 13.67 1.56 7.97
N ASP A 267 13.40 2.82 7.62
CA ASP A 267 12.21 3.22 6.86
C ASP A 267 12.55 3.94 5.56
N LEU A 268 11.56 4.08 4.67
CA LEU A 268 11.73 4.88 3.48
C LEU A 268 11.95 6.34 3.84
N GLU A 269 13.08 6.88 3.42
CA GLU A 269 13.38 8.31 3.50
C GLU A 269 13.42 8.84 2.06
N LEU A 270 12.36 9.54 1.65
CA LEU A 270 12.15 10.00 0.28
C LEU A 270 12.27 11.52 0.20
N TYR A 271 12.95 12.00 -0.84
CA TYR A 271 13.05 13.42 -1.13
C TYR A 271 13.15 13.62 -2.65
N PHE A 272 12.23 14.41 -3.21
CA PHE A 272 12.25 14.76 -4.63
C PHE A 272 13.16 15.95 -4.89
N ASN A 273 14.10 15.79 -5.81
CA ASN A 273 14.92 16.90 -6.28
C ASN A 273 14.07 17.85 -7.15
N SER A 274 13.84 19.07 -6.66
CA SER A 274 13.28 20.15 -7.48
C SER A 274 14.37 20.90 -8.24
N ALA A 275 13.98 21.45 -9.38
CA ALA A 275 14.77 22.47 -10.08
C ALA A 275 14.00 23.81 -10.03
N PRO A 276 14.69 24.96 -9.92
CA PRO A 276 14.02 26.25 -9.89
C PRO A 276 13.34 26.54 -11.22
N PHE A 277 12.05 26.91 -11.17
CA PHE A 277 11.26 27.25 -12.35
C PHE A 277 10.63 28.64 -12.21
N ASN A 278 10.95 29.55 -13.15
CA ASN A 278 10.61 30.98 -13.04
C ASN A 278 9.46 31.43 -13.96
N ALA A 279 8.92 30.55 -14.80
CA ALA A 279 7.78 30.88 -15.66
C ALA A 279 6.47 30.56 -14.95
N ASN A 280 5.40 31.32 -15.22
CA ASN A 280 4.10 31.11 -14.56
C ASN A 280 3.33 29.88 -15.07
N GLN A 281 3.72 29.36 -16.25
CA GLN A 281 3.04 28.26 -16.91
C GLN A 281 4.07 27.23 -17.37
N MET A 282 3.90 26.00 -16.90
CA MET A 282 4.76 24.86 -17.22
C MET A 282 4.30 24.15 -18.49
N LEU A 283 2.99 23.90 -18.58
CA LEU A 283 2.34 23.14 -19.64
C LEU A 283 0.94 23.70 -19.89
N SER A 284 0.52 23.76 -21.15
CA SER A 284 -0.89 23.91 -21.51
C SER A 284 -1.28 22.89 -22.57
N ALA A 285 -2.43 22.27 -22.36
CA ALA A 285 -3.08 21.40 -23.31
C ALA A 285 -4.41 22.03 -23.74
N GLU A 286 -4.66 22.07 -25.05
CA GLU A 286 -5.84 22.67 -25.66
C GLU A 286 -6.56 21.64 -26.53
N ASN A 287 -7.86 21.45 -26.27
CA ASN A 287 -8.80 20.62 -27.03
C ASN A 287 -8.29 19.20 -27.29
N LEU A 288 -7.72 18.55 -26.27
CA LEU A 288 -7.24 17.18 -26.37
C LEU A 288 -8.40 16.23 -26.63
N THR A 289 -8.27 15.44 -27.68
CA THR A 289 -9.17 14.35 -28.01
C THR A 289 -8.35 13.10 -28.33
N PHE A 290 -8.71 11.96 -27.75
CA PHE A 290 -7.97 10.71 -27.92
C PHE A 290 -8.86 9.46 -27.86
N SER A 291 -8.58 8.52 -28.76
CA SER A 291 -8.99 7.12 -28.68
C SER A 291 -7.89 6.22 -29.24
N TYR A 292 -7.86 4.96 -28.81
CA TYR A 292 -6.80 4.02 -29.20
C TYR A 292 -6.84 3.62 -30.67
N ASP A 293 -8.02 3.58 -31.27
CA ASP A 293 -8.23 3.27 -32.69
C ASP A 293 -8.43 4.53 -33.56
N GLY A 294 -8.37 5.72 -32.94
CA GLY A 294 -8.62 7.01 -33.58
C GLY A 294 -10.08 7.25 -33.98
N LYS A 295 -11.03 6.43 -33.49
CA LYS A 295 -12.46 6.56 -33.76
C LYS A 295 -13.26 6.77 -32.47
N GLU A 296 -14.51 7.15 -32.64
CA GLU A 296 -15.48 7.19 -31.55
C GLU A 296 -15.80 5.76 -31.05
N PRO A 297 -16.08 5.58 -29.74
CA PRO A 297 -16.15 6.63 -28.72
C PRO A 297 -14.76 7.10 -28.25
N PHE A 298 -14.59 8.41 -28.09
CA PHE A 298 -13.35 8.97 -27.58
C PHE A 298 -13.25 8.75 -26.07
N LEU A 299 -12.05 8.36 -25.62
CA LEU A 299 -11.76 8.18 -24.20
C LEU A 299 -11.55 9.53 -23.50
N ILE A 300 -11.02 10.50 -24.24
CA ILE A 300 -10.82 11.89 -23.83
C ILE A 300 -11.38 12.72 -24.98
N GLU A 301 -12.27 13.67 -24.68
CA GLU A 301 -12.90 14.51 -25.69
C GLU A 301 -12.84 15.98 -25.27
N ASN A 302 -12.30 16.82 -26.15
CA ASN A 302 -12.23 18.28 -25.99
C ASN A 302 -11.70 18.77 -24.63
N PHE A 303 -10.71 18.08 -24.08
CA PHE A 303 -10.16 18.40 -22.76
C PHE A 303 -9.07 19.47 -22.85
N SER A 304 -9.15 20.50 -22.02
CA SER A 304 -8.15 21.58 -21.95
C SER A 304 -7.72 21.83 -20.52
N ILE A 305 -6.40 22.01 -20.30
CA ILE A 305 -5.85 22.31 -18.97
C ILE A 305 -4.60 23.19 -19.09
N SER A 306 -4.40 24.06 -18.10
CA SER A 306 -3.15 24.78 -17.88
C SER A 306 -2.55 24.36 -16.54
N VAL A 307 -1.25 24.11 -16.53
CA VAL A 307 -0.48 23.67 -15.36
C VAL A 307 0.49 24.78 -14.96
N GLY A 308 0.27 25.34 -13.77
CA GLY A 308 1.08 26.38 -13.16
C GLY A 308 2.22 25.83 -12.30
N ASN A 309 2.81 26.70 -11.48
CA ASN A 309 3.84 26.33 -10.50
C ASN A 309 3.24 25.88 -9.18
N ARG A 310 3.87 24.86 -8.57
CA ARG A 310 3.48 24.28 -7.28
C ARG A 310 2.02 23.79 -7.25
N GLU A 311 1.46 23.44 -8.41
CA GLU A 311 0.13 22.84 -8.48
C GLU A 311 0.22 21.35 -8.12
N ARG A 312 -0.82 20.87 -7.43
CA ARG A 312 -1.00 19.46 -7.08
C ARG A 312 -2.31 18.99 -7.71
N ILE A 313 -2.20 18.52 -8.94
CA ILE A 313 -3.34 18.14 -9.77
C ILE A 313 -3.57 16.64 -9.58
N CYS A 314 -4.70 16.24 -9.01
CA CYS A 314 -5.05 14.83 -8.88
C CYS A 314 -6.11 14.41 -9.89
N ILE A 315 -5.88 13.29 -10.59
CA ILE A 315 -6.81 12.70 -11.55
C ILE A 315 -7.59 11.59 -10.84
N ILE A 316 -8.91 11.74 -10.77
CA ILE A 316 -9.82 10.83 -10.06
C ILE A 316 -10.96 10.37 -10.97
N GLY A 317 -11.58 9.23 -10.64
CA GLY A 317 -12.75 8.70 -11.36
C GLY A 317 -12.71 7.20 -11.58
N LYS A 318 -13.73 6.66 -12.26
CA LYS A 318 -13.90 5.21 -12.45
C LYS A 318 -12.76 4.56 -13.24
N ASN A 319 -12.52 3.26 -13.02
CA ASN A 319 -11.50 2.51 -13.76
C ASN A 319 -11.90 2.32 -15.22
N GLY A 320 -10.90 2.34 -16.10
CA GLY A 320 -11.11 2.24 -17.55
C GLY A 320 -11.59 3.52 -18.25
N LYS A 321 -11.81 4.64 -17.52
CA LYS A 321 -12.24 5.92 -18.11
C LYS A 321 -11.11 6.78 -18.71
N GLY A 322 -9.85 6.33 -18.62
CA GLY A 322 -8.73 7.00 -19.30
C GLY A 322 -7.84 7.89 -18.44
N LYS A 323 -7.91 7.80 -17.10
CA LYS A 323 -7.04 8.55 -16.16
C LYS A 323 -5.55 8.43 -16.50
N SER A 324 -5.03 7.19 -16.53
CA SER A 324 -3.64 6.91 -16.88
C SER A 324 -3.32 7.25 -18.34
N THR A 325 -4.32 7.18 -19.23
CA THR A 325 -4.16 7.58 -20.64
C THR A 325 -3.96 9.08 -20.76
N LEU A 326 -4.74 9.89 -20.04
CA LEU A 326 -4.57 11.34 -19.98
C LEU A 326 -3.20 11.69 -19.40
N LEU A 327 -2.79 11.02 -18.31
CA LEU A 327 -1.47 11.24 -17.72
C LEU A 327 -0.34 10.96 -18.75
N LYS A 328 -0.42 9.87 -19.51
CA LYS A 328 0.54 9.52 -20.57
C LYS A 328 0.55 10.54 -21.71
N ILE A 329 -0.62 11.05 -22.11
CA ILE A 329 -0.71 12.09 -23.14
C ILE A 329 -0.04 13.38 -22.66
N LEU A 330 -0.31 13.82 -21.43
CA LEU A 330 0.32 15.02 -20.85
C LEU A 330 1.84 14.83 -20.69
N ALA A 331 2.29 13.65 -20.27
CA ALA A 331 3.70 13.29 -20.18
C ALA A 331 4.39 13.21 -21.56
N GLY A 332 3.64 13.06 -22.66
CA GLY A 332 4.18 12.89 -24.01
C GLY A 332 4.54 11.44 -24.37
N GLU A 333 4.09 10.47 -23.57
CA GLU A 333 4.24 9.02 -23.82
C GLU A 333 3.22 8.50 -24.85
N LEU A 334 2.14 9.24 -25.08
CA LEU A 334 1.13 8.96 -26.10
C LEU A 334 0.83 10.24 -26.90
N GLU A 335 0.69 10.09 -28.21
CA GLU A 335 0.27 11.19 -29.09
C GLU A 335 -1.25 11.35 -29.03
N THR A 336 -1.72 12.59 -28.94
CA THR A 336 -3.14 12.92 -28.98
C THR A 336 -3.69 12.78 -30.41
N SER A 337 -4.96 12.37 -30.57
CA SER A 337 -5.58 12.29 -31.89
C SER A 337 -5.92 13.69 -32.45
N GLN A 338 -6.36 14.60 -31.57
CA GLN A 338 -6.57 16.02 -31.86
C GLN A 338 -6.15 16.88 -30.65
N GLY A 339 -6.03 18.18 -30.86
CA GLY A 339 -5.58 19.13 -29.84
C GLY A 339 -4.07 19.34 -29.85
N THR A 340 -3.59 20.22 -28.97
CA THR A 340 -2.17 20.56 -28.89
C THR A 340 -1.70 20.63 -27.45
N ILE A 341 -0.46 20.18 -27.20
CA ILE A 341 0.22 20.30 -25.92
C ILE A 341 1.44 21.19 -26.13
N LYS A 342 1.50 22.32 -25.41
CA LYS A 342 2.63 23.25 -25.40
C LYS A 342 3.32 23.15 -24.04
N LYS A 343 4.57 22.69 -24.05
CA LYS A 343 5.43 22.62 -22.87
C LYS A 343 6.43 23.76 -22.89
N HIS A 344 6.78 24.30 -21.72
CA HIS A 344 7.81 25.33 -21.62
C HIS A 344 9.19 24.76 -22.04
N PRO A 345 10.04 25.48 -22.81
CA PRO A 345 11.27 24.92 -23.39
C PRO A 345 12.31 24.37 -22.38
N VAL A 346 12.29 24.86 -21.14
CA VAL A 346 13.20 24.39 -20.07
C VAL A 346 12.56 23.38 -19.12
N LEU A 347 11.33 22.95 -19.40
CA LEU A 347 10.61 21.99 -18.56
C LEU A 347 11.39 20.66 -18.49
N LYS A 348 11.46 20.11 -17.28
CA LYS A 348 12.09 18.81 -16.99
C LYS A 348 11.05 17.99 -16.26
N GLU A 349 10.80 16.79 -16.74
CA GLU A 349 9.64 16.00 -16.39
C GLU A 349 10.06 14.64 -15.81
N GLY A 350 9.37 14.19 -14.77
CA GLY A 350 9.57 12.87 -14.16
C GLY A 350 8.36 11.96 -14.39
N TYR A 351 8.62 10.80 -15.01
CA TYR A 351 7.73 9.69 -15.37
C TYR A 351 7.52 8.56 -14.32
N PHE A 352 6.51 8.50 -13.43
CA PHE A 352 6.22 7.27 -12.65
C PHE A 352 4.92 6.61 -13.15
N GLY A 353 5.00 5.42 -13.74
CA GLY A 353 3.86 4.72 -14.34
C GLY A 353 3.60 3.31 -13.77
N GLN A 354 2.35 2.84 -13.80
CA GLN A 354 1.95 1.50 -13.29
C GLN A 354 2.66 0.31 -13.95
N THR A 355 2.98 0.41 -15.25
CA THR A 355 3.60 -0.67 -16.02
C THR A 355 4.99 -0.25 -16.46
N ASN A 356 6.01 -0.70 -15.71
CA ASN A 356 7.38 -1.11 -16.08
C ASN A 356 7.90 -0.87 -17.52
N LYS A 357 7.64 0.30 -18.12
CA LYS A 357 8.25 0.70 -19.41
C LYS A 357 9.62 1.34 -19.24
N LEU A 358 10.03 1.62 -18.01
CA LEU A 358 11.44 1.73 -17.70
C LEU A 358 11.98 0.31 -17.64
N ASN A 359 12.48 -0.17 -18.79
CA ASN A 359 13.26 -1.39 -18.88
C ASN A 359 14.47 -1.23 -17.95
N LEU A 360 14.32 -1.65 -16.70
CA LEU A 360 15.45 -1.75 -15.79
C LEU A 360 16.47 -2.70 -16.42
N ASN A 361 17.73 -2.30 -16.48
CA ASN A 361 18.74 -3.19 -17.03
C ASN A 361 18.98 -4.33 -16.05
N GLU A 362 18.51 -5.54 -16.40
CA GLU A 362 18.61 -6.73 -15.56
C GLU A 362 20.05 -7.06 -15.10
N ASN A 363 21.05 -6.60 -15.85
CA ASN A 363 22.46 -6.82 -15.54
C ASN A 363 23.07 -5.75 -14.64
N SER A 364 22.46 -4.56 -14.56
CA SER A 364 22.92 -3.46 -13.73
C SER A 364 22.63 -3.73 -12.25
N THR A 365 23.45 -3.14 -11.38
CA THR A 365 23.15 -3.06 -9.95
C THR A 365 22.11 -1.96 -9.67
N VAL A 366 21.49 -1.98 -8.49
CA VAL A 366 20.55 -0.93 -8.06
C VAL A 366 21.19 0.46 -8.17
N VAL A 367 22.42 0.62 -7.69
CA VAL A 367 23.15 1.89 -7.73
C VAL A 367 23.44 2.32 -9.17
N GLU A 368 23.94 1.41 -10.02
CA GLU A 368 24.21 1.70 -11.44
C GLU A 368 22.94 2.14 -12.17
N GLU A 369 21.82 1.47 -11.89
CA GLU A 369 20.53 1.75 -12.51
C GLU A 369 19.99 3.12 -12.10
N ILE A 370 20.10 3.50 -10.81
CA ILE A 370 19.75 4.83 -10.33
C ILE A 370 20.65 5.89 -10.98
N MET A 371 21.98 5.69 -10.93
CA MET A 371 22.95 6.61 -11.53
C MET A 371 22.71 6.85 -13.02
N SER A 372 22.24 5.83 -13.75
CA SER A 372 22.01 5.93 -15.20
C SER A 372 20.99 7.01 -15.61
N SER A 373 20.16 7.47 -14.68
CA SER A 373 19.06 8.41 -14.95
C SER A 373 19.53 9.87 -14.97
N ASP A 374 20.63 10.19 -14.29
CA ASP A 374 21.17 11.54 -14.21
C ASP A 374 22.70 11.49 -14.37
N PRO A 375 23.26 11.98 -15.49
CA PRO A 375 24.72 12.02 -15.72
C PRO A 375 25.50 12.80 -14.66
N SER A 376 24.85 13.70 -13.91
CA SER A 376 25.46 14.44 -12.82
C SER A 376 25.47 13.68 -11.49
N CYS A 377 24.79 12.53 -11.42
CA CYS A 377 24.74 11.69 -10.23
C CYS A 377 26.05 10.92 -10.05
N ASN A 378 26.69 11.09 -8.89
CA ASN A 378 27.81 10.27 -8.46
C ASN A 378 27.32 9.04 -7.67
N GLU A 379 28.23 8.07 -7.45
CA GLU A 379 27.91 6.83 -6.73
C GLU A 379 27.45 7.11 -5.30
N TRP A 380 28.01 8.10 -4.64
CA TRP A 380 27.63 8.46 -3.27
C TRP A 380 26.17 8.92 -3.18
N LYS A 381 25.73 9.80 -4.10
CA LYS A 381 24.34 10.28 -4.18
C LYS A 381 23.39 9.11 -4.49
N ALA A 382 23.75 8.25 -5.45
CA ALA A 382 22.94 7.09 -5.79
C ALA A 382 22.85 6.06 -4.66
N ARG A 383 23.94 5.82 -3.92
CA ARG A 383 23.92 4.98 -2.71
C ARG A 383 23.08 5.57 -1.59
N THR A 384 23.08 6.89 -1.45
CA THR A 384 22.24 7.58 -0.46
C THR A 384 20.76 7.39 -0.80
N ILE A 385 20.37 7.61 -2.06
CA ILE A 385 19.01 7.37 -2.55
C ILE A 385 18.64 5.89 -2.43
N ALA A 386 19.54 4.98 -2.82
CA ALA A 386 19.34 3.54 -2.68
C ALA A 386 19.12 3.14 -1.21
N GLY A 387 19.90 3.69 -0.28
CA GLY A 387 19.72 3.51 1.15
C GLY A 387 18.36 3.99 1.65
N GLY A 388 17.94 5.20 1.26
CA GLY A 388 16.60 5.72 1.54
C GLY A 388 15.47 4.87 0.93
N LEU A 389 15.77 4.05 -0.08
CA LEU A 389 14.86 3.09 -0.71
C LEU A 389 14.98 1.65 -0.16
N MET A 390 15.60 1.50 1.02
CA MET A 390 15.82 0.22 1.71
C MET A 390 16.79 -0.73 1.00
N PHE A 391 17.71 -0.18 0.18
CA PHE A 391 18.84 -0.92 -0.39
C PHE A 391 20.15 -0.55 0.32
N SER A 392 20.21 -0.86 1.63
CA SER A 392 21.36 -0.59 2.49
C SER A 392 22.57 -1.48 2.16
N GLU A 393 23.79 -0.94 2.34
CA GLU A 393 25.06 -1.67 2.20
C GLU A 393 25.18 -2.46 0.86
N ASP A 394 25.40 -3.78 0.94
CA ASP A 394 25.56 -4.66 -0.22
C ASP A 394 24.25 -4.87 -0.99
N GLN A 395 23.09 -4.52 -0.42
CA GLN A 395 21.80 -4.58 -1.14
C GLN A 395 21.80 -3.63 -2.34
N ALA A 396 22.49 -2.50 -2.24
CA ALA A 396 22.65 -1.52 -3.32
C ALA A 396 23.43 -2.10 -4.53
N LEU A 397 24.22 -3.16 -4.29
CA LEU A 397 25.02 -3.85 -5.30
C LEU A 397 24.30 -5.07 -5.90
N LYS A 398 23.09 -5.40 -5.43
CA LYS A 398 22.28 -6.46 -6.03
C LYS A 398 21.93 -6.11 -7.48
N LYS A 399 21.94 -7.13 -8.33
CA LYS A 399 21.50 -7.00 -9.72
C LYS A 399 19.99 -6.90 -9.80
N ILE A 400 19.48 -6.08 -10.73
CA ILE A 400 18.05 -5.91 -10.96
C ILE A 400 17.33 -7.26 -11.19
N LYS A 401 17.96 -8.21 -11.90
CA LYS A 401 17.33 -9.52 -12.19
C LYS A 401 16.95 -10.36 -10.97
N VAL A 402 17.58 -10.14 -9.82
CA VAL A 402 17.29 -10.92 -8.59
C VAL A 402 16.28 -10.23 -7.68
N LEU A 403 15.84 -9.02 -8.03
CA LEU A 403 14.90 -8.25 -7.24
C LEU A 403 13.47 -8.74 -7.46
N SER A 404 12.68 -8.72 -6.38
CA SER A 404 11.24 -8.85 -6.41
C SER A 404 10.56 -7.69 -7.15
N GLY A 405 9.29 -7.84 -7.52
CA GLY A 405 8.52 -6.77 -8.17
C GLY A 405 8.47 -5.47 -7.36
N GLY A 406 8.25 -5.56 -6.04
CA GLY A 406 8.25 -4.39 -5.15
C GLY A 406 9.63 -3.75 -4.99
N GLU A 407 10.71 -4.53 -4.94
CA GLU A 407 12.08 -3.99 -4.99
C GLU A 407 12.33 -3.27 -6.32
N LYS A 408 11.93 -3.85 -7.47
CA LYS A 408 12.05 -3.19 -8.78
C LYS A 408 11.29 -1.86 -8.83
N SER A 409 10.08 -1.80 -8.25
CA SER A 409 9.30 -0.57 -8.12
C SER A 409 10.07 0.51 -7.34
N ARG A 410 10.71 0.15 -6.22
CA ARG A 410 11.56 1.08 -5.47
C ARG A 410 12.76 1.57 -6.27
N VAL A 411 13.41 0.72 -7.07
CA VAL A 411 14.49 1.16 -7.97
C VAL A 411 13.99 2.20 -8.97
N LEU A 412 12.81 1.99 -9.55
CA LEU A 412 12.18 2.95 -10.47
C LEU A 412 11.92 4.29 -9.80
N LEU A 413 11.42 4.28 -8.57
CA LEU A 413 11.25 5.49 -7.76
C LEU A 413 12.61 6.21 -7.59
N GLY A 414 13.68 5.47 -7.31
CA GLY A 414 15.05 6.02 -7.21
C GLY A 414 15.55 6.71 -8.49
N LYS A 415 15.19 6.19 -9.67
CA LYS A 415 15.50 6.84 -10.96
C LYS A 415 14.82 8.20 -11.14
N ILE A 416 13.67 8.38 -10.51
CA ILE A 416 12.94 9.66 -10.53
C ILE A 416 13.52 10.60 -9.48
N LEU A 417 13.73 10.11 -8.25
CA LEU A 417 14.25 10.91 -7.14
C LEU A 417 15.63 11.52 -7.45
N VAL A 418 16.48 10.81 -8.19
CA VAL A 418 17.82 11.30 -8.53
C VAL A 418 17.80 12.47 -9.52
N THR A 419 16.80 12.51 -10.41
CA THR A 419 16.69 13.47 -11.50
C THR A 419 15.99 14.74 -11.03
N PRO A 420 16.63 15.93 -11.09
CA PRO A 420 15.97 17.18 -10.77
C PRO A 420 14.87 17.52 -11.80
N CYS A 421 13.62 17.58 -11.33
CA CYS A 421 12.44 17.80 -12.16
C CYS A 421 11.67 19.07 -11.77
N HIS A 422 10.92 19.62 -12.72
CA HIS A 422 9.99 20.73 -12.51
C HIS A 422 8.54 20.24 -12.37
N LEU A 423 8.20 19.18 -13.10
CA LEU A 423 6.87 18.57 -13.14
C LEU A 423 6.98 17.05 -13.00
N LEU A 424 6.23 16.47 -12.07
CA LEU A 424 6.16 15.01 -11.88
C LEU A 424 4.80 14.49 -12.32
N TYR A 425 4.80 13.34 -12.99
CA TYR A 425 3.61 12.58 -13.33
C TYR A 425 3.65 11.25 -12.58
N LEU A 426 2.65 11.00 -11.75
CA LEU A 426 2.61 9.84 -10.85
C LEU A 426 1.34 9.03 -11.10
N ASP A 427 1.45 7.83 -11.67
CA ASP A 427 0.32 6.94 -11.94
C ASP A 427 0.22 5.88 -10.82
N GLU A 428 -0.65 6.12 -9.84
CA GLU A 428 -0.82 5.29 -8.63
C GLU A 428 0.52 4.95 -7.94
N PRO A 429 1.23 5.98 -7.43
CA PRO A 429 2.60 5.83 -6.95
C PRO A 429 2.72 5.01 -5.66
N THR A 430 1.62 4.79 -4.96
CA THR A 430 1.55 4.03 -3.70
C THR A 430 1.34 2.54 -3.91
N ASN A 431 1.10 2.10 -5.15
CA ASN A 431 0.95 0.68 -5.43
C ASN A 431 2.25 -0.07 -5.06
N HIS A 432 2.07 -1.14 -4.26
CA HIS A 432 3.15 -1.99 -3.72
C HIS A 432 4.04 -1.35 -2.63
N LEU A 433 3.68 -0.18 -2.10
CA LEU A 433 4.29 0.40 -0.91
C LEU A 433 3.54 -0.04 0.34
N ASP A 434 4.24 -0.20 1.47
CA ASP A 434 3.56 -0.37 2.76
C ASP A 434 3.07 0.96 3.34
N MET A 435 2.24 0.92 4.38
CA MET A 435 1.58 2.12 4.89
C MET A 435 2.56 3.22 5.33
N GLN A 436 3.68 2.85 5.98
CA GLN A 436 4.74 3.82 6.32
C GLN A 436 5.41 4.38 5.06
N SER A 437 5.69 3.52 4.08
CA SER A 437 6.27 3.93 2.80
C SER A 437 5.37 4.88 2.03
N CYS A 438 4.04 4.70 2.10
CA CYS A 438 3.05 5.62 1.56
C CYS A 438 3.14 6.98 2.24
N ASP A 439 3.15 7.03 3.59
CA ASP A 439 3.28 8.28 4.34
C ASP A 439 4.54 9.07 3.91
N SER A 440 5.71 8.41 3.87
CA SER A 440 6.97 9.04 3.45
C SER A 440 6.91 9.57 2.02
N LEU A 441 6.19 8.88 1.12
CA LEU A 441 6.03 9.32 -0.27
C LEU A 441 5.13 10.56 -0.35
N ILE A 442 4.04 10.59 0.41
CA ILE A 442 3.12 11.72 0.44
C ILE A 442 3.77 12.94 1.07
N GLU A 443 4.54 12.78 2.15
CA GLU A 443 5.35 13.86 2.73
C GLU A 443 6.33 14.42 1.69
N ALA A 444 7.03 13.56 0.97
CA ALA A 444 7.95 13.99 -0.10
C ALA A 444 7.22 14.71 -1.26
N ILE A 445 6.00 14.28 -1.61
CA ILE A 445 5.15 14.91 -2.63
C ILE A 445 4.68 16.30 -2.16
N ASP A 446 4.32 16.44 -0.88
CA ASP A 446 3.90 17.72 -0.31
C ASP A 446 5.07 18.73 -0.29
N GLU A 447 6.25 18.29 0.16
CA GLU A 447 7.47 19.13 0.22
C GLU A 447 8.04 19.51 -1.16
N PHE A 448 7.72 18.76 -2.22
CA PHE A 448 8.30 18.98 -3.55
C PHE A 448 7.97 20.37 -4.12
N GLU A 449 8.99 21.18 -4.41
CA GLU A 449 8.74 22.56 -4.87
C GLU A 449 8.25 22.68 -6.33
N GLY A 450 8.26 21.59 -7.09
CA GLY A 450 7.68 21.56 -8.44
C GLY A 450 6.17 21.34 -8.44
N SER A 451 5.61 21.14 -9.63
CA SER A 451 4.20 20.75 -9.79
C SER A 451 4.07 19.24 -9.96
N ILE A 452 2.91 18.70 -9.60
CA ILE A 452 2.63 17.26 -9.65
C ILE A 452 1.28 17.03 -10.33
N ILE A 453 1.23 16.04 -11.23
CA ILE A 453 -0.02 15.47 -11.74
C ILE A 453 -0.04 14.00 -11.32
N MET A 454 -1.01 13.61 -10.49
CA MET A 454 -1.04 12.27 -9.89
C MET A 454 -2.40 11.60 -10.14
N VAL A 455 -2.39 10.32 -10.50
CA VAL A 455 -3.56 9.44 -10.42
C VAL A 455 -3.49 8.72 -9.07
N THR A 456 -4.55 8.81 -8.26
CA THR A 456 -4.65 8.10 -6.99
C THR A 456 -6.11 7.76 -6.70
N HIS A 457 -6.32 6.66 -5.98
CA HIS A 457 -7.62 6.25 -5.46
C HIS A 457 -7.75 6.42 -3.95
N ASP A 458 -6.64 6.75 -3.27
CA ASP A 458 -6.58 6.94 -1.83
C ASP A 458 -7.03 8.36 -1.45
N GLU A 459 -8.06 8.43 -0.61
CA GLU A 459 -8.65 9.70 -0.17
C GLU A 459 -7.77 10.47 0.79
N LEU A 460 -6.98 9.80 1.63
CA LEU A 460 -6.06 10.48 2.55
C LEU A 460 -4.98 11.20 1.75
N HIS A 461 -4.48 10.58 0.68
CA HIS A 461 -3.55 11.22 -0.24
C HIS A 461 -4.18 12.44 -0.91
N LEU A 462 -5.42 12.30 -1.41
CA LEU A 462 -6.15 13.41 -2.03
C LEU A 462 -6.34 14.58 -1.06
N ARG A 463 -6.77 14.32 0.17
CA ARG A 463 -6.93 15.35 1.21
C ARG A 463 -5.61 16.00 1.60
N ALA A 464 -4.52 15.24 1.61
CA ALA A 464 -3.22 15.75 2.00
C ALA A 464 -2.63 16.72 0.96
N VAL A 465 -2.74 16.40 -0.35
CA VAL A 465 -1.98 17.15 -1.36
C VAL A 465 -2.83 17.84 -2.44
N ALA A 466 -4.07 17.44 -2.70
CA ALA A 466 -4.80 17.94 -3.87
C ALA A 466 -5.18 19.43 -3.73
N THR A 467 -4.85 20.21 -4.76
CA THR A 467 -5.25 21.63 -4.90
C THR A 467 -6.08 21.89 -6.16
N LYS A 468 -6.12 20.91 -7.06
CA LYS A 468 -6.91 20.89 -8.29
C LYS A 468 -7.21 19.43 -8.63
N LEU A 469 -8.40 19.16 -9.14
CA LEU A 469 -8.83 17.83 -9.54
C LEU A 469 -9.19 17.79 -11.03
N ILE A 470 -8.82 16.68 -11.67
CA ILE A 470 -9.37 16.27 -12.97
C ILE A 470 -10.29 15.09 -12.69
N VAL A 471 -11.60 15.33 -12.80
CA VAL A 471 -12.64 14.37 -12.43
C VAL A 471 -13.19 13.70 -13.68
N PHE A 472 -13.00 12.39 -13.77
CA PHE A 472 -13.63 11.53 -14.77
C PHE A 472 -14.94 10.99 -14.20
N ASP A 473 -16.06 11.60 -14.57
CA ASP A 473 -17.40 11.18 -14.14
C ASP A 473 -18.45 11.35 -15.26
N ASN A 474 -19.42 10.42 -15.32
CA ASN A 474 -20.47 10.37 -16.35
C ASN A 474 -19.99 10.57 -17.80
N ASP A 475 -18.92 9.87 -18.18
CA ASP A 475 -18.31 9.97 -19.52
C ASP A 475 -17.86 11.39 -19.90
N SER A 476 -17.68 12.25 -18.90
CA SER A 476 -17.16 13.61 -19.03
C SER A 476 -15.89 13.79 -18.21
N ILE A 477 -15.06 14.75 -18.62
CA ILE A 477 -13.85 15.14 -17.90
C ILE A 477 -14.04 16.58 -17.44
N GLN A 478 -14.03 16.80 -16.13
CA GLN A 478 -14.23 18.10 -15.52
C GLN A 478 -12.99 18.52 -14.73
N ILE A 479 -12.71 19.82 -14.70
CA ILE A 479 -11.67 20.38 -13.84
C ILE A 479 -12.37 21.04 -12.65
N PHE A 480 -11.89 20.74 -11.46
CA PHE A 480 -12.34 21.36 -10.23
C PHE A 480 -11.15 22.02 -9.53
N ASP A 481 -11.24 23.32 -9.30
CA ASP A 481 -10.23 24.09 -8.58
C ASP A 481 -10.60 24.12 -7.09
N GLY A 482 -9.83 23.39 -6.26
CA GLY A 482 -10.12 23.24 -4.84
C GLY A 482 -9.54 21.94 -4.26
N SER A 483 -9.75 21.75 -2.96
CA SER A 483 -9.36 20.51 -2.28
C SER A 483 -10.32 19.36 -2.62
N TYR A 484 -9.96 18.15 -2.21
CA TYR A 484 -10.83 16.99 -2.35
C TYR A 484 -12.13 17.10 -1.54
N ASP A 485 -12.06 17.66 -0.33
CA ASP A 485 -13.25 17.84 0.50
C ASP A 485 -14.18 18.91 -0.06
N ASP A 486 -13.64 19.97 -0.69
CA ASP A 486 -14.45 20.96 -1.41
C ASP A 486 -15.23 20.30 -2.55
N PHE A 487 -14.58 19.42 -3.33
CA PHE A 487 -15.23 18.68 -4.40
C PHE A 487 -16.38 17.80 -3.89
N LEU A 488 -16.18 17.08 -2.79
CA LEU A 488 -17.22 16.23 -2.21
C LEU A 488 -18.42 17.05 -1.72
N ASN A 489 -18.18 18.23 -1.15
CA ASN A 489 -19.23 19.10 -0.61
C ASN A 489 -20.01 19.82 -1.71
N ASP A 490 -19.32 20.31 -2.75
CA ASP A 490 -19.92 21.19 -3.76
C ASP A 490 -20.49 20.42 -4.97
N VAL A 491 -19.88 19.30 -5.33
CA VAL A 491 -20.21 18.53 -6.55
C VAL A 491 -20.59 17.09 -6.21
N GLY A 492 -19.75 16.40 -5.44
CA GLY A 492 -19.91 14.99 -5.11
C GLY A 492 -19.74 14.05 -6.31
N TRP A 493 -19.91 12.75 -6.07
CA TRP A 493 -19.97 11.77 -7.16
C TRP A 493 -21.41 11.59 -7.63
N SER A 494 -21.62 11.61 -8.95
CA SER A 494 -22.97 11.46 -9.52
C SER A 494 -23.68 10.14 -9.19
N ASN A 495 -22.92 9.12 -8.78
CA ASN A 495 -23.43 7.77 -8.49
C ASN A 495 -23.54 7.46 -6.98
N GLU A 496 -23.31 8.42 -6.08
CA GLU A 496 -23.50 8.24 -4.63
C GLU A 496 -24.96 8.35 -4.17
N HIS A 497 -25.89 8.51 -5.10
CA HIS A 497 -27.32 8.60 -4.84
C HIS A 497 -28.09 7.40 -5.41
N TYR A 498 -27.72 6.18 -5.00
CA TYR A 498 -28.49 4.96 -5.32
C TYR A 498 -28.74 4.09 -4.09
#